data_AF-A0A914LEX1-F1
#
_entry.id   AF-A0A914LEX1-F1
#
_cell.length_a   1.000
_cell.length_b   1.000
_cell.length_c   1.000
_cell.angle_alpha   90.00
_cell.angle_beta   90.00
_cell.angle_gamma   90.00
#
_symmetry.space_group_name_H-M   'P 1'
#
loop_
_entity.id
_entity.type
_entity.pdbx_description
1 polymer ?
#
loop_
_entity_poly.entity_id
_entity_poly.type
_entity_poly.pdbx_seq_one_letter_code
_entity_poly.pdbx_strand_id
1 'polypeptide(L)' 'MKTKFATFDLCAVLHDLNNLKGMRLSNVYDINSKTYLLKLQRPNEKAFILFESGIRIHVTKCEWPKSCYTIRI' A
#
# COMPACT_ATOMS: atom_id res chain seq x y z
N MET A 1 -11.55 -17.47 -11.04
CA MET A 1 -11.65 -16.01 -10.93
C MET A 1 -12.36 -15.65 -9.63
N LYS A 2 -11.64 -15.30 -8.56
CA LYS A 2 -12.26 -14.68 -7.38
C LYS A 2 -12.49 -13.22 -7.71
N THR A 3 -13.65 -12.91 -8.27
CA THR A 3 -14.05 -11.58 -8.77
C THR A 3 -14.56 -10.64 -7.69
N LYS A 4 -14.53 -11.03 -6.42
CA LYS A 4 -15.09 -10.24 -5.33
C LYS A 4 -14.09 -10.21 -4.18
N PHE A 5 -13.57 -9.02 -3.92
CA PHE A 5 -12.91 -8.69 -2.67
C PHE A 5 -13.96 -8.85 -1.57
N ALA A 6 -13.91 -9.97 -0.84
CA ALA A 6 -14.96 -10.35 0.10
C ALA A 6 -14.74 -9.66 1.45
N THR A 7 -15.76 -9.68 2.31
CA THR A 7 -15.67 -9.15 3.67
C THR A 7 -14.50 -9.74 4.46
N PHE A 8 -14.19 -11.02 4.24
CA PHE A 8 -13.04 -11.68 4.87
C PHE A 8 -11.71 -11.07 4.43
N ASP A 9 -11.54 -10.81 3.13
CA ASP A 9 -10.34 -10.15 2.59
C ASP A 9 -10.22 -8.73 3.14
N LEU A 10 -11.36 -8.04 3.31
CA LEU A 10 -11.42 -6.70 3.90
C LEU A 10 -11.00 -6.72 5.38
N CYS A 11 -11.45 -7.69 6.16
CA CYS A 11 -11.02 -7.87 7.56
C CYS A 11 -9.51 -8.12 7.67
N ALA A 12 -8.95 -8.97 6.79
CA ALA A 12 -7.51 -9.23 6.76
C ALA A 12 -6.72 -7.94 6.44
N VAL A 13 -7.18 -7.18 5.44
CA VAL A 13 -6.57 -5.90 5.09
C VAL A 13 -6.67 -4.87 6.21
N LEU A 14 -7.81 -4.78 6.90
CA LEU A 14 -7.96 -3.89 8.05
C LEU A 14 -7.00 -4.27 9.18
N HIS A 15 -6.81 -5.56 9.42
CA HIS A 15 -5.84 -6.05 10.40
C HIS A 15 -4.42 -5.62 10.05
N ASP A 16 -4.01 -5.78 8.78
CA ASP A 16 -2.69 -5.36 8.31
C ASP A 16 -2.49 -3.84 8.36
N LEU A 17 -3.51 -3.06 7.95
CA LEU A 17 -3.48 -1.59 7.99
C LEU A 17 -3.41 -1.05 9.42
N ASN A 18 -4.01 -1.73 10.40
CA ASN A 18 -3.98 -1.32 11.79
C ASN A 18 -2.54 -1.28 12.35
N ASN A 19 -1.65 -2.15 11.87
CA ASN A 19 -0.23 -2.15 12.25
C ASN A 19 0.51 -0.90 11.76
N LEU A 20 0.02 -0.26 10.69
CA LEU A 20 0.60 0.94 10.09
C LEU A 20 0.05 2.24 10.69
N LYS A 21 -0.87 2.15 11.66
CA LYS A 21 -1.48 3.32 12.30
C LYS A 21 -0.41 4.19 12.96
N GLY A 22 -0.41 5.49 12.65
CA GLY A 22 0.57 6.45 13.16
C GLY A 22 1.84 6.57 12.31
N MET A 23 1.94 5.86 11.18
CA MET A 23 2.97 6.15 10.18
C MET A 23 2.60 7.36 9.33
N ARG A 24 3.59 8.17 8.98
CA ARG A 24 3.41 9.30 8.07
C ARG A 24 3.61 8.83 6.63
N LEU A 25 2.69 9.23 5.75
CA LEU A 25 2.85 9.05 4.31
C LEU A 25 3.99 9.95 3.81
N SER A 26 4.99 9.35 3.16
CA SER A 26 6.22 10.01 2.69
C SER A 26 6.20 10.21 1.17
N ASN A 27 5.77 9.18 0.44
CA ASN A 27 5.69 9.23 -1.02
C ASN A 27 4.49 8.45 -1.51
N VAL A 28 3.95 8.90 -2.63
CA VAL A 28 3.00 8.14 -3.44
C VAL A 28 3.64 7.91 -4.79
N TYR A 29 3.76 6.65 -5.17
CA TYR A 29 4.19 6.25 -6.51
C TYR A 29 2.96 5.81 -7.28
N ASP A 30 2.78 6.43 -8.44
CA ASP A 30 1.81 5.97 -9.43
C ASP A 30 2.51 4.92 -10.30
N ILE A 31 2.13 3.65 -10.13
CA ILE A 31 2.68 2.55 -10.93
C ILE A 31 1.89 2.43 -12.24
N ASN A 32 0.56 2.43 -12.13
CA ASN A 32 -0.39 2.31 -13.23
C ASN A 32 -1.70 2.98 -12.84
N SER A 33 -2.59 3.24 -13.81
CA SER A 33 -3.93 3.82 -13.61
C SER A 33 -4.83 3.13 -12.57
N LYS A 34 -4.47 1.92 -12.13
CA LYS A 34 -5.19 1.15 -11.10
C LYS A 34 -4.33 0.76 -9.90
N THR A 35 -3.03 1.06 -9.92
CA THR A 35 -2.05 0.57 -8.94
C THR A 35 -1.21 1.71 -8.40
N TYR A 36 -1.29 1.92 -7.09
CA TYR A 36 -0.51 2.90 -6.36
C TYR A 36 0.37 2.20 -5.33
N LEU A 37 1.56 2.74 -5.11
CA LEU A 37 2.43 2.33 -4.01
C LEU A 37 2.61 3.50 -3.06
N LEU A 38 2.16 3.30 -1.82
CA LEU A 38 2.24 4.30 -0.77
C LEU A 38 3.43 3.95 0.13
N LYS A 39 4.37 4.88 0.28
CA LYS A 39 5.49 4.72 1.22
C LYS A 39 5.17 5.41 2.53
N LEU A 40 5.12 4.65 3.59
CA LEU A 40 4.93 5.14 4.95
C LEU A 40 6.23 5.06 5.73
N GLN A 41 6.45 6.05 6.60
CA GLN A 41 7.63 6.14 7.43
C GLN A 41 7.26 6.49 8.88
N ARG A 42 7.96 5.85 9.81
CA ARG A 42 8.14 6.22 11.23
C ARG A 42 9.63 6.33 11.50
N PRO A 43 10.05 7.01 12.59
CA PRO A 43 11.48 7.21 12.88
C PRO A 43 12.35 5.96 12.76
N ASN A 44 11.83 4.77 13.11
CA ASN A 44 12.58 3.51 13.12
C ASN A 44 12.13 2.48 12.06
N GLU A 45 11.08 2.76 11.28
CA GLU A 45 10.50 1.75 10.38
C GLU A 45 9.93 2.38 9.10
N LYS A 46 10.08 1.66 8.00
CA LYS A 46 9.49 1.97 6.70
C LYS A 46 8.55 0.85 6.30
N ALA A 47 7.41 1.20 5.73
CA ALA A 47 6.45 0.26 5.19
C ALA A 47 5.96 0.75 3.84
N PHE A 48 5.58 -0.19 2.97
CA PHE A 48 4.97 0.13 1.69
C PHE A 48 3.59 -0.51 1.62
N ILE A 49 2.62 0.21 1.10
CA ILE A 49 1.28 -0.32 0.80
C ILE A 49 1.12 -0.34 -0.71
N LEU A 50 0.93 -1.53 -1.27
CA LEU A 50 0.47 -1.68 -2.63
C LEU A 50 -1.06 -1.63 -2.63
N PHE A 51 -1.60 -0.62 -3.30
CA PHE A 51 -3.03 -0.42 -3.45
C PHE A 51 -3.41 -0.66 -4.91
N GLU A 52 -4.17 -1.72 -5.15
CA GLU A 52 -4.76 -2.02 -6.45
C GLU A 52 -6.28 -1.83 -6.39
N SER A 53 -6.77 -0.84 -7.12
CA SER A 53 -8.17 -0.47 -7.15
C SER A 53 -9.06 -1.66 -7.53
N GLY A 54 -9.97 -2.01 -6.61
CA GLY A 54 -10.97 -3.08 -6.79
C GLY A 54 -10.44 -4.51 -6.69
N ILE A 55 -9.15 -4.70 -6.35
CA ILE A 55 -8.53 -6.03 -6.33
C ILE A 55 -7.92 -6.35 -4.98
N ARG A 56 -7.05 -5.50 -4.43
CA ARG A 56 -6.31 -5.80 -3.19
C ARG A 56 -5.63 -4.58 -2.60
N ILE A 57 -5.42 -4.63 -1.30
CA ILE A 57 -4.54 -3.74 -0.55
C ILE A 57 -3.59 -4.64 0.21
N HIS A 58 -2.28 -4.44 0.10
CA HIS A 58 -1.32 -5.31 0.76
C HIS A 58 -0.11 -4.52 1.26
N VAL A 59 0.33 -4.85 2.48
CA VAL A 59 1.51 -4.26 3.08
C VAL A 59 2.73 -5.07 2.67
N THR A 60 3.69 -4.43 2.00
CA THR A 60 4.94 -5.05 1.60
C THR A 60 6.13 -4.33 2.25
N LYS A 61 7.17 -5.10 2.56
CA LYS A 61 8.47 -4.57 2.99
C LYS A 61 9.43 -4.40 1.81
N CYS A 62 9.02 -4.80 0.60
CA CYS A 62 9.87 -4.69 -0.58
C CYS A 62 9.93 -3.25 -1.06
N GLU A 63 11.14 -2.68 -1.07
CA GLU A 63 11.42 -1.46 -1.82
C GLU A 63 11.34 -1.81 -3.31
N TRP A 64 10.25 -1.43 -3.98
CA TRP A 64 10.08 -1.69 -5.41
C TRP A 64 11.16 -0.96 -6.22
N PRO A 65 11.77 -1.60 -7.23
CA PRO A 65 12.90 -1.03 -7.94
C PRO A 65 12.49 0.21 -8.76
N LYS A 66 13.32 1.23 -8.63
CA LYS A 66 13.19 2.61 -9.14
C LYS A 66 12.87 2.68 -10.64
N SER A 67 11.61 2.96 -10.99
CA SER A 67 11.20 3.75 -12.16
C SER A 67 9.68 3.95 -12.15
N CYS A 68 9.17 4.81 -11.26
CA CYS A 68 7.78 5.24 -11.29
C CYS A 68 7.72 6.73 -10.91
N TYR A 69 6.92 7.49 -11.65
CA TYR A 69 6.70 8.92 -11.42
C TYR A 69 6.27 9.12 -9.95
N THR A 70 7.10 9.84 -9.20
CA THR A 70 6.95 10.00 -7.75
C THR A 70 6.30 11.35 -7.46
N ILE A 71 5.15 11.33 -6.79
CA ILE A 71 4.58 12.53 -6.19
C ILE A 71 5.12 12.62 -4.75
N ARG A 72 5.81 13.73 -4.45
CA ARG A 72 6.29 14.05 -3.10
C ARG A 72 5.28 14.97 -2.43
N ILE A 73 4.82 14.58 -1.24
CA ILE A 73 3.88 15.32 -0.38
C ILE A 73 4.62 15.85 0.86
#